data_AF-A0A8J7VZ39-F1
#
_entry.id   AF-A0A8J7VZ39-F1
#
_cell.length_a   1.000
_cell.length_b   1.000
_cell.length_c   1.000
_cell.angle_alpha   90.00
_cell.angle_beta   90.00
_cell.angle_gamma   90.00
#
_symmetry.space_group_name_H-M   'P 1'
#
loop_
_entity.id
_entity.type
_entity.pdbx_description
1 polymer ?
#
loop_
_entity_poly.entity_id
_entity_poly.type
_entity_poly.pdbx_seq_one_letter_code
_entity_poly.pdbx_strand_id
1 'polypeptide(L)'
;MRKHNKTFHIRFTDKEYEKLCAMSERTGLPKSTCIRFLIAGLVPKDRPSADYYAMTKQLYRIGNLLNQIAARAHATGHIDSKRLKEALALFRKGLLELQDTAVMPEPMDTKEIIRQATAVEEQDFTVWEVSNSKEGNP
;
A
#
# COMPACT_ATOMS: atom_id res chain seq x y z
N MET A 1 -5.17 -24.57 5.03
CA MET A 1 -5.69 -24.30 3.66
C MET A 1 -5.00 -23.08 3.07
N ARG A 2 -4.52 -23.14 1.83
CA ARG A 2 -3.97 -21.96 1.12
C ARG A 2 -5.14 -21.05 0.71
N LYS A 3 -5.07 -19.75 1.06
CA LYS A 3 -6.10 -18.76 0.69
C LYS A 3 -6.14 -18.43 -0.81
N HIS A 4 -5.08 -18.74 -1.56
CA HIS A 4 -5.00 -18.51 -3.01
C HIS A 4 -4.63 -19.83 -3.70
N ASN A 5 -5.58 -20.42 -4.41
CA ASN A 5 -5.45 -21.74 -5.05
C ASN A 5 -5.67 -21.72 -6.57
N LYS A 6 -6.02 -20.56 -7.15
CA LYS A 6 -6.16 -20.37 -8.60
C LYS A 6 -4.89 -19.71 -9.15
N THR A 7 -4.41 -20.21 -10.29
CA THR A 7 -3.24 -19.68 -11.00
C THR A 7 -3.67 -19.04 -12.31
N PHE A 8 -3.04 -17.93 -12.67
CA PHE A 8 -3.27 -17.20 -13.91
C PHE A 8 -1.91 -16.81 -14.50
N HIS A 9 -1.71 -17.03 -15.80
CA HIS A 9 -0.47 -16.71 -16.50
C HIS A 9 -0.67 -15.42 -17.32
N ILE A 10 0.16 -14.41 -17.06
CA ILE A 10 0.16 -13.11 -17.75
C ILE A 10 1.46 -12.99 -18.52
N ARG A 11 1.40 -12.51 -19.76
CA ARG A 11 2.55 -12.07 -20.53
C ARG A 11 2.62 -10.55 -20.47
N PHE A 12 3.80 -10.01 -20.20
CA PHE A 12 4.07 -8.58 -20.16
C PHE A 12 5.01 -8.22 -21.29
N THR A 13 4.88 -7.00 -21.82
CA THR A 13 5.96 -6.36 -22.58
C THR A 13 7.11 -5.98 -21.65
N ASP A 14 8.32 -5.78 -22.19
CA ASP A 14 9.50 -5.43 -21.38
C ASP A 14 9.26 -4.19 -20.50
N LYS A 15 8.64 -3.16 -21.09
CA LYS A 15 8.31 -1.90 -20.39
C LYS A 15 7.31 -2.09 -19.25
N GLU A 16 6.31 -2.96 -19.42
CA GLU A 16 5.33 -3.25 -18.37
C GLU A 16 5.94 -4.06 -17.24
N TYR A 17 6.83 -5.00 -17.59
CA TYR A 17 7.55 -5.81 -16.61
C TYR A 17 8.51 -4.96 -15.77
N GLU A 18 9.22 -4.01 -16.38
CA GLU A 18 10.05 -3.03 -15.66
C GLU A 18 9.23 -2.20 -14.68
N LYS A 19 8.05 -1.70 -15.09
CA LYS A 19 7.14 -0.96 -14.19
C LYS A 19 6.71 -1.81 -13.00
N LEU A 20 6.36 -3.08 -13.23
CA LEU A 20 5.98 -4.00 -12.16
C LEU A 20 7.14 -4.29 -11.21
N CYS A 21 8.36 -4.41 -11.74
CA CYS A 21 9.58 -4.57 -10.93
C CYS A 21 9.86 -3.33 -10.09
N ALA A 22 9.85 -2.13 -10.68
CA ALA A 22 10.04 -0.87 -9.96
C ALA A 22 8.97 -0.67 -8.87
N MET A 23 7.71 -1.00 -9.15
CA MET A 23 6.62 -0.95 -8.17
C MET A 23 6.88 -1.93 -7.00
N SER A 24 7.33 -3.15 -7.31
CA SER A 24 7.69 -4.15 -6.30
C SER A 24 8.85 -3.69 -5.42
N GLU A 25 9.86 -3.02 -5.99
CA GLU A 25 11.01 -2.48 -5.26
C GLU A 25 10.63 -1.31 -4.36
N ARG A 26 9.89 -0.33 -4.88
CA ARG A 26 9.43 0.85 -4.12
C ARG A 26 8.55 0.49 -2.94
N THR A 27 7.66 -0.47 -3.13
CA THR A 27 6.68 -0.89 -2.12
C THR A 27 7.24 -1.95 -1.19
N GLY A 28 8.32 -2.64 -1.58
CA GLY A 28 8.87 -3.79 -0.87
C GLY A 28 7.96 -5.03 -0.88
N LEU A 29 6.93 -5.04 -1.73
CA LEU A 29 5.95 -6.12 -1.84
C LEU A 29 6.30 -7.07 -2.99
N PRO A 30 5.99 -8.37 -2.88
CA PRO A 30 6.09 -9.30 -4.00
C PRO A 30 5.21 -8.84 -5.16
N LYS A 31 5.66 -9.05 -6.39
CA LYS A 31 4.93 -8.68 -7.63
C LYS A 31 3.49 -9.22 -7.65
N SER A 32 3.28 -10.44 -7.15
CA SER A 32 1.95 -11.06 -7.03
C SER A 32 1.03 -10.33 -6.05
N THR A 33 1.57 -9.68 -5.02
CA THR A 33 0.82 -8.84 -4.10
C THR A 33 0.49 -7.49 -4.74
N CYS A 34 1.43 -6.87 -5.47
CA CYS A 34 1.16 -5.65 -6.22
C CYS A 34 0.03 -5.85 -7.23
N ILE A 35 0.07 -6.93 -8.03
CA ILE A 35 -1.00 -7.26 -8.98
C ILE A 35 -2.35 -7.45 -8.27
N ARG A 36 -2.36 -8.10 -7.10
CA ARG A 36 -3.61 -8.28 -6.33
C ARG A 36 -4.18 -6.96 -5.81
N PHE A 37 -3.32 -6.02 -5.39
CA PHE A 37 -3.76 -4.67 -5.03
C PHE A 37 -4.36 -3.95 -6.23
N LEU A 38 -3.70 -4.03 -7.40
CA LEU A 38 -4.22 -3.43 -8.63
C LEU A 38 -5.59 -4.03 -9.05
N ILE A 39 -5.76 -5.35 -8.93
CA ILE A 39 -7.06 -6.01 -9.17
C ILE A 39 -8.14 -5.51 -8.21
N ALA A 40 -7.76 -5.20 -6.96
CA ALA A 40 -8.67 -4.66 -5.95
C ALA A 40 -8.95 -3.15 -6.11
N GLY A 41 -8.39 -2.49 -7.14
CA GLY A 41 -8.54 -1.05 -7.36
C GLY A 41 -7.70 -0.21 -6.40
N LEU A 42 -6.61 -0.76 -5.86
CA LEU A 42 -5.72 -0.11 -4.91
C LEU A 42 -4.29 0.00 -5.47
N VAL A 43 -3.68 1.18 -5.35
CA VAL A 43 -2.26 1.37 -5.66
C VAL A 43 -1.45 1.11 -4.38
N PRO A 44 -0.51 0.14 -4.37
CA PRO A 44 0.33 -0.07 -3.20
C PRO A 44 1.20 1.17 -2.96
N LYS A 45 1.17 1.67 -1.73
CA LYS A 45 1.95 2.84 -1.32
C LYS A 45 3.43 2.48 -1.16
N ASP A 46 4.30 3.45 -1.45
CA ASP A 46 5.74 3.28 -1.26
C ASP A 46 6.06 2.96 0.20
N ARG A 47 7.17 2.27 0.41
CA ARG A 47 7.65 1.98 1.76
C ARG A 47 7.85 3.30 2.51
N PRO A 48 7.31 3.43 3.74
CA PRO A 48 7.58 4.60 4.57
C PRO A 48 9.08 4.83 4.74
N SER A 49 9.51 6.09 4.78
CA SER A 49 10.93 6.45 4.97
C SER A 49 11.52 5.83 6.25
N ALA A 50 12.83 5.62 6.28
CA ALA A 50 13.54 5.18 7.48
C ALA A 50 13.27 6.10 8.69
N ASP A 51 13.13 7.40 8.45
CA ASP A 51 12.83 8.40 9.48
C ASP A 51 11.45 8.20 10.11
N TYR A 52 10.46 7.77 9.32
CA TYR A 52 9.13 7.42 9.81
C TYR A 52 9.20 6.26 10.80
N TYR A 53 10.00 5.23 10.50
CA TYR A 53 10.19 4.10 11.42
C TYR A 53 10.92 4.52 12.70
N ALA A 54 11.91 5.41 12.59
CA ALA A 54 12.61 5.96 13.76
C ALA A 54 11.66 6.75 14.68
N MET A 55 10.84 7.64 14.09
CA MET A 55 9.81 8.40 14.79
C MET A 55 8.79 7.47 15.48
N THR A 56 8.24 6.49 14.75
CA THR A 56 7.26 5.54 15.28
C THR A 56 7.83 4.74 16.45
N LYS A 57 9.10 4.34 16.37
CA LYS A 57 9.81 3.65 17.47
C LYS A 57 9.95 4.53 18.71
N GLN A 58 10.21 5.83 18.54
CA GLN A 58 10.25 6.78 19.65
C GLN A 58 8.88 6.94 20.30
N LEU A 59 7.81 7.06 19.51
CA LEU A 59 6.43 7.13 20.00
C LEU A 59 6.05 5.89 20.82
N TYR A 60 6.41 4.68 20.36
CA TYR A 60 6.19 3.46 21.14
C TYR A 60 6.93 3.46 22.48
N ARG A 61 8.17 3.99 22.53
CA ARG A 61 8.92 4.14 23.79
C ARG A 61 8.21 5.09 24.75
N ILE A 62 7.70 6.21 24.25
CA ILE A 62 6.92 7.17 25.04
C ILE A 62 5.66 6.50 25.61
N GLY A 63 4.91 5.77 24.77
CA GLY A 63 3.73 5.03 25.20
C GLY A 63 4.04 3.99 26.30
N ASN A 64 5.19 3.30 26.19
CA ASN A 64 5.64 2.36 27.21
C ASN A 64 6.05 3.06 28.52
N LEU A 65 6.71 4.21 28.45
CA LEU A 65 7.03 5.01 29.63
C LEU A 65 5.77 5.48 30.35
N LEU A 66 4.77 5.96 29.60
CA LEU A 66 3.47 6.36 30.15
C LEU A 66 2.76 5.19 30.84
N ASN A 67 2.78 3.99 30.25
CA ASN A 67 2.23 2.79 30.89
C ASN A 67 2.93 2.45 32.21
N GLN A 68 4.26 2.65 32.30
CA GLN A 68 5.01 2.41 33.53
C GLN A 68 4.68 3.43 34.62
N ILE A 69 4.58 4.72 34.25
CA ILE A 69 4.15 5.78 35.16
C ILE A 69 2.73 5.47 35.69
N ALA A 70 1.84 5.02 34.81
CA ALA A 70 0.49 4.61 35.18
C ALA A 70 0.47 3.45 36.19
N ALA A 71 1.26 2.40 35.92
CA ALA A 71 1.35 1.25 36.81
C ALA A 71 1.89 1.62 38.19
N ARG A 72 2.96 2.44 38.24
CA ARG A 72 3.55 2.91 39.49
C ARG A 72 2.57 3.78 40.28
N ALA A 73 1.90 4.70 39.61
CA ALA A 73 0.93 5.59 40.23
C ALA A 73 -0.32 4.88 40.75
N HIS A 74 -0.76 3.82 40.06
CA HIS A 74 -1.82 2.95 40.54
C HIS A 74 -1.40 2.19 41.80
N ALA A 75 -0.14 1.74 41.87
CA ALA A 75 0.40 1.06 43.05
C ALA A 75 0.58 1.99 44.25
N THR A 76 0.89 3.28 44.04
CA THR A 76 1.02 4.28 45.11
C THR A 76 -0.29 4.97 45.50
N GLY A 77 -1.40 4.73 44.80
CA GLY A 77 -2.74 5.23 45.16
C GLY A 77 -2.98 6.73 44.95
N HIS A 78 -2.06 7.44 44.27
CA HIS A 78 -2.08 8.90 44.15
C HIS A 78 -2.67 9.44 42.84
N ILE A 79 -3.11 8.59 41.89
CA ILE A 79 -3.62 9.03 40.58
C ILE A 79 -4.96 8.39 40.22
N ASP A 80 -5.83 9.19 39.62
CA ASP A 80 -7.08 8.77 39.01
C ASP A 80 -6.82 7.85 37.81
N SER A 81 -6.86 6.53 38.08
CA SER A 81 -6.57 5.47 37.12
C SER A 81 -7.47 5.50 35.88
N LYS A 82 -8.68 6.08 35.99
CA LYS A 82 -9.63 6.18 34.88
C LYS A 82 -9.17 7.22 33.87
N ARG A 83 -8.83 8.42 34.34
CA ARG A 83 -8.37 9.54 33.50
C ARG A 83 -7.06 9.20 32.76
N LEU A 84 -6.19 8.42 33.39
CA LEU A 84 -4.95 7.97 32.77
C LEU A 84 -5.15 6.89 31.70
N LYS A 85 -6.09 5.96 31.92
CA LYS A 85 -6.49 4.98 30.89
C LYS A 85 -7.10 5.67 29.68
N GLU A 86 -7.93 6.70 29.89
CA GLU A 86 -8.51 7.50 28.81
C GLU A 86 -7.43 8.23 27.98
N ALA A 87 -6.45 8.86 28.64
CA ALA A 87 -5.33 9.51 27.96
C ALA A 87 -4.47 8.52 27.14
N LEU A 88 -4.20 7.33 27.69
CA LEU A 88 -3.47 6.27 26.97
C LEU A 88 -4.25 5.73 25.76
N ALA A 89 -5.58 5.60 25.88
CA ALA A 89 -6.44 5.20 24.77
C ALA A 89 -6.44 6.23 23.65
N LEU A 90 -6.53 7.52 23.98
CA LEU A 90 -6.40 8.63 23.03
C LEU A 90 -5.05 8.63 22.32
N PHE A 91 -3.95 8.46 23.06
CA PHE A 91 -2.61 8.39 22.48
C PHE A 91 -2.47 7.20 21.51
N ARG A 92 -2.96 6.01 21.91
CA ARG A 92 -2.96 4.83 21.03
C ARG A 92 -3.79 5.05 19.78
N LYS A 93 -4.95 5.68 19.89
CA LYS A 93 -5.81 5.99 18.75
C LYS A 93 -5.09 6.91 17.76
N GLY A 94 -4.46 7.99 18.24
CA GLY A 94 -3.67 8.88 17.39
C GLY A 94 -2.48 8.18 16.72
N LEU A 95 -1.83 7.24 17.42
CA LEU A 95 -0.75 6.44 16.83
C LEU A 95 -1.25 5.55 15.69
N LEU A 96 -2.41 4.92 15.85
CA LEU A 96 -3.03 4.09 14.83
C LEU A 96 -3.44 4.92 13.60
N GLU A 97 -4.01 6.11 13.81
CA GLU A 97 -4.36 7.03 12.72
C GLU A 97 -3.12 7.49 11.93
N LEU A 98 -2.02 7.81 12.62
CA LEU A 98 -0.74 8.12 11.97
C LEU A 98 -0.16 6.92 11.22
N GLN A 99 -0.35 5.71 11.75
CA GLN A 99 0.12 4.49 11.09
C GLN A 99 -0.69 4.16 9.84
N ASP A 100 -2.01 4.30 9.92
CA ASP A 100 -2.91 4.04 8.80
C ASP A 100 -2.64 5.03 7.66
N THR A 101 -2.51 6.32 7.93
CA THR A 101 -2.18 7.32 6.90
C THR A 101 -0.85 7.06 6.17
N ALA A 102 0.15 6.53 6.88
CA ALA A 102 1.45 6.25 6.29
C ALA A 102 1.49 4.94 5.47
N VAL A 103 0.70 3.94 5.83
CA VAL A 103 0.81 2.57 5.29
C VAL A 103 -0.34 2.19 4.35
N MET A 104 -1.48 2.87 4.41
CA MET A 104 -2.65 2.48 3.61
C MET A 104 -2.43 2.71 2.11
N PRO A 105 -2.83 1.74 1.25
CA PRO A 105 -2.79 1.90 -0.19
C PRO A 105 -3.86 2.91 -0.65
N GLU A 106 -3.53 3.69 -1.67
CA GLU A 106 -4.42 4.73 -2.18
C GLU A 106 -5.41 4.12 -3.20
N PRO A 107 -6.67 4.59 -3.25
CA PRO A 107 -7.61 4.14 -4.27
C PRO A 107 -7.08 4.51 -5.65
N MET A 108 -7.13 3.56 -6.60
CA MET A 108 -6.76 3.82 -7.99
C MET A 108 -7.69 4.86 -8.60
N ASP A 109 -7.12 5.89 -9.23
CA ASP A 109 -7.90 6.82 -10.05
C ASP A 109 -8.39 6.09 -11.31
N THR A 110 -9.60 5.55 -11.18
CA THR A 110 -10.21 4.69 -12.20
C THR A 110 -10.51 5.48 -13.49
N LYS A 111 -10.66 6.81 -13.42
CA LYS A 111 -10.94 7.65 -14.59
C LYS A 111 -9.71 7.82 -15.47
N GLU A 112 -8.56 8.05 -14.86
CA GLU A 112 -7.31 8.22 -15.59
C GLU A 112 -6.83 6.88 -16.19
N ILE A 113 -7.09 5.76 -15.51
CA ILE A 113 -6.79 4.42 -16.04
C ILE A 113 -7.64 4.11 -17.27
N ILE A 114 -8.95 4.39 -17.24
CA ILE A 114 -9.81 4.18 -18.42
C ILE A 114 -9.30 5.01 -19.59
N ARG A 115 -8.94 6.28 -19.36
CA ARG A 115 -8.36 7.16 -20.38
C ARG A 115 -7.06 6.60 -20.96
N GLN A 116 -6.17 6.06 -20.12
CA GLN A 116 -4.92 5.44 -20.55
C GLN A 116 -5.15 4.12 -21.29
N ALA A 117 -6.13 3.31 -20.85
CA ALA A 117 -6.49 2.06 -21.52
C ALA A 117 -7.08 2.30 -22.91
N THR A 118 -7.96 3.30 -23.06
CA THR A 118 -8.51 3.70 -24.37
C THR A 118 -7.40 4.19 -25.32
N ALA A 119 -6.39 4.90 -24.79
CA ALA A 119 -5.24 5.33 -25.59
C ALA A 119 -4.29 4.19 -26.01
N VAL A 120 -4.25 3.09 -25.24
CA VAL A 120 -3.47 1.88 -25.57
C VAL A 120 -4.20 1.03 -26.62
N GLU A 121 -5.54 0.91 -26.54
CA GLU A 121 -6.34 0.24 -27.58
C GLU A 121 -6.23 0.91 -28.96
N GLU A 122 -6.15 2.25 -29.03
CA GLU A 122 -5.93 2.97 -30.30
C GLU A 122 -4.55 2.69 -30.92
N GLN A 123 -3.53 2.43 -30.10
CA GLN A 123 -2.17 2.09 -30.56
C GLN A 123 -2.06 0.63 -31.02
N ASP A 124 -2.73 -0.30 -30.36
CA ASP A 124 -2.76 -1.71 -30.81
C ASP A 124 -3.63 -1.90 -32.06
N PHE A 125 -4.71 -1.14 -32.23
CA PHE A 125 -5.56 -1.19 -33.43
C PHE A 125 -4.82 -0.69 -34.68
N THR A 126 -4.00 0.37 -34.57
CA THR A 126 -3.18 0.88 -35.69
C THR A 126 -2.04 -0.08 -36.06
N VAL A 127 -1.43 -0.77 -35.09
CA VAL A 127 -0.38 -1.78 -35.38
C VAL A 127 -0.97 -2.98 -36.14
N TRP A 128 -2.18 -3.42 -35.79
CA TRP A 128 -2.84 -4.54 -36.47
C TRP A 128 -3.29 -4.21 -37.91
N GLU A 129 -3.79 -2.99 -38.16
CA GLU A 129 -4.17 -2.53 -39.50
C GLU A 129 -2.97 -2.34 -40.45
N VAL A 130 -1.84 -1.82 -39.94
CA VAL A 130 -0.61 -1.63 -40.73
C VAL A 130 0.04 -2.97 -41.08
N SER A 131 -0.06 -3.97 -40.20
CA SER A 131 0.43 -5.32 -40.47
C SER A 131 -0.45 -6.08 -41.48
N ASN A 132 -1.77 -5.89 -41.47
CA ASN A 132 -2.68 -6.56 -42.42
C ASN A 132 -2.84 -5.85 -43.77
N SER A 133 -2.36 -4.61 -43.92
CA SER A 133 -2.40 -3.87 -45.20
C SER A 133 -1.25 -4.21 -46.16
N LYS A 134 -0.28 -5.05 -45.75
CA LYS A 134 0.86 -5.47 -46.59
C LYS A 134 0.79 -6.89 -47.14
N GLU A 135 -0.27 -7.66 -46.85
CA GLU A 135 -0.42 -9.06 -47.30
C GLU A 135 -1.55 -9.29 -48.31
N GLY A 136 -2.10 -8.24 -48.94
CA GLY A 136 -3.20 -8.40 -49.89
C GLY A 136 -3.08 -7.56 -51.16
N ASN A 137 -2.30 -8.02 -52.15
CA ASN A 137 -2.77 -8.02 -53.54
C ASN A 137 -1.91 -8.99 -54.40
N PRO A 138 -2.53 -9.96 -55.13
CA PRO A 138 -1.83 -10.77 -56.14
C PRO A 138 -1.40 -9.96 -57.37
#